data_AF-A0A535SQ36-F1
#
_entry.id   AF-A0A535SQ36-F1
#
_cell.length_a   1.000
_cell.length_b   1.000
_cell.length_c   1.000
_cell.angle_alpha   90.00
_cell.angle_beta   90.00
_cell.angle_gamma   90.00
#
_symmetry.space_group_name_H-M   'P 1'
#
loop_
_entity.id
_entity.type
_entity.pdbx_description
1 polymer ?
#
loop_
_entity_poly.entity_id
_entity_poly.type
_entity_poly.pdbx_seq_one_letter_code
_entity_poly.pdbx_strand_id
1 'polypeptide(L)'
;MITSTHPPAADPESKLRPARYGIAIAVSALVIVALITSSILNYVFLDSIPGRTSLYGLLAVALITLGTFILVRAYDRDRATRRVHLIRAAVLIGIGVLLWLLVIDVFLYTQSAGPGVAAVCALACLPTTAFGLWVVRRMDRNHKEPWRLVLVAAAWGAIVATSLVVWGETIWESTAQHTLVPGPGLDTSLAFMAGILEELAKGLAVLLLFLVMRNEFDDVVDGIVYGAAVGLGFNFLESISYMTNLYSIFQPEGIGGVAAGIQWYGRQVLGLFFGHATYTAYIGAGVGIARQLPGMRKKVMAIVAGFIIAIAGHFSWDAWATFFPIQNTLFGLVEIHLRTLIMTGPFTAGLIALLLFGIRYEGQNLLDQMRKEAATGQGAILPQEVPILASPWQRLRQRLQALNRAGVRGYLQVSRLQTAQLDLAMERWHRERKEIDTPLEAEQRLREHVIQLRHWVAA
;
A
#
# COMPACT_ATOMS: atom_id res chain seq x y z
N MET A 1 31.86 -10.50 -51.30
CA MET A 1 31.57 -9.54 -50.22
C MET A 1 30.12 -9.72 -49.82
N ILE A 2 29.87 -10.36 -48.68
CA ILE A 2 28.52 -10.51 -48.11
C ILE A 2 28.31 -9.28 -47.23
N THR A 3 27.53 -8.32 -47.72
CA THR A 3 27.10 -7.15 -46.95
C THR A 3 26.06 -7.58 -45.93
N SER A 4 26.44 -7.54 -44.65
CA SER A 4 25.53 -7.72 -43.52
C SER A 4 24.56 -6.53 -43.45
N THR A 5 23.37 -6.67 -44.03
CA THR A 5 22.27 -5.76 -43.72
C THR A 5 21.70 -6.17 -42.36
N HIS A 6 22.12 -5.49 -41.30
CA HIS A 6 21.38 -5.53 -40.05
C HIS A 6 19.93 -5.12 -40.34
N PRO A 7 18.91 -5.90 -39.93
CA PRO A 7 17.54 -5.46 -40.06
C PRO A 7 17.38 -4.13 -39.29
N PRO A 8 16.69 -3.13 -39.84
CA PRO A 8 16.44 -1.89 -39.13
C PRO A 8 15.78 -2.22 -37.80
N ALA A 9 16.31 -1.66 -36.71
CA ALA A 9 15.80 -1.90 -35.36
C ALA A 9 14.26 -1.71 -35.37
N ALA A 10 13.53 -2.72 -34.91
CA ALA A 10 12.07 -2.77 -34.94
C ALA A 10 11.35 -1.70 -34.07
N ASP A 11 12.09 -0.69 -33.60
CA ASP A 11 11.55 0.49 -32.93
C ASP A 11 12.64 1.60 -32.89
N PRO A 12 12.62 2.57 -33.83
CA PRO A 12 13.60 3.65 -33.88
C PRO A 12 13.42 4.73 -32.81
N GLU A 13 12.38 4.73 -31.97
CA GLU A 13 12.22 5.76 -30.94
C GLU A 13 11.51 5.26 -29.66
N SER A 14 12.26 4.68 -28.72
CA SER A 14 11.78 4.57 -27.32
C SER A 14 11.89 5.88 -26.53
N LYS A 15 11.87 7.05 -27.19
CA LYS A 15 11.76 8.37 -26.54
C LYS A 15 10.39 8.58 -25.89
N LEU A 16 9.43 7.69 -26.17
CA LEU A 16 8.07 7.70 -25.64
C LEU A 16 7.89 6.87 -24.36
N ARG A 17 8.94 6.65 -23.55
CA ARG A 17 8.69 6.30 -22.15
C ARG A 17 8.16 7.56 -21.47
N PRO A 18 6.91 7.60 -21.00
CA PRO A 18 6.35 8.80 -20.41
C PRO A 18 7.24 9.27 -19.25
N ALA A 19 7.45 10.59 -19.14
CA ALA A 19 8.33 11.25 -18.17
C ALA A 19 8.15 10.77 -16.70
N ARG A 20 6.98 10.19 -16.39
CA ARG A 20 6.63 9.53 -15.12
C ARG A 20 7.57 8.40 -14.70
N TYR A 21 8.14 7.61 -15.62
CA TYR A 21 9.11 6.58 -15.24
C TYR A 21 10.42 7.21 -14.78
N GLY A 22 10.79 8.38 -15.33
CA GLY A 22 11.91 9.17 -14.83
C GLY A 22 11.66 9.67 -13.40
N ILE A 23 10.44 10.13 -13.11
CA ILE A 23 10.02 10.51 -11.75
C ILE A 23 10.07 9.31 -10.81
N ALA A 24 9.51 8.16 -11.21
CA ALA A 24 9.54 6.95 -10.39
C ALA A 24 10.97 6.46 -10.12
N ILE A 25 11.87 6.54 -11.12
CA ILE A 25 13.29 6.23 -10.96
C ILE A 25 13.95 7.24 -10.02
N ALA A 26 13.69 8.53 -10.15
CA ALA A 26 14.24 9.56 -9.27
C ALA A 26 13.78 9.38 -7.83
N VAL A 27 12.50 9.11 -7.61
CA VAL A 27 11.94 8.80 -6.29
C VAL A 27 12.55 7.51 -5.73
N SER A 28 12.64 6.44 -6.53
CA SER A 28 13.24 5.18 -6.09
C SER A 28 14.73 5.35 -5.76
N ALA A 29 15.46 6.16 -6.55
CA ALA A 29 16.86 6.49 -6.30
C ALA A 29 17.01 7.31 -5.02
N LEU A 30 16.13 8.28 -4.78
CA LEU A 30 16.11 9.06 -3.54
C LEU A 30 15.87 8.14 -2.33
N VAL A 31 14.93 7.18 -2.45
CA VAL A 31 14.70 6.17 -1.43
C VAL A 31 15.94 5.32 -1.22
N ILE A 32 16.56 4.78 -2.27
CA ILE A 32 17.80 3.99 -2.16
C ILE A 32 18.93 4.81 -1.52
N VAL A 33 19.08 6.09 -1.87
CA VAL A 33 20.08 6.97 -1.24
C VAL A 33 19.76 7.19 0.23
N ALA A 34 18.50 7.46 0.57
CA ALA A 34 18.08 7.58 1.97
C ALA A 34 18.38 6.29 2.75
N LEU A 35 18.21 5.13 2.12
CA LEU A 35 18.49 3.82 2.70
C LEU A 35 19.98 3.50 2.84
N ILE A 36 20.82 3.89 1.88
CA ILE A 36 22.28 3.76 1.99
C ILE A 36 22.81 4.70 3.08
N THR A 37 22.35 5.95 3.08
CA THR A 37 22.67 6.93 4.12
C THR A 37 22.24 6.42 5.50
N SER A 38 21.03 5.86 5.60
CA SER A 38 20.55 5.16 6.80
C SER A 38 21.52 4.07 7.26
N SER A 39 22.00 3.21 6.35
CA SER A 39 22.94 2.16 6.69
C SER A 39 24.28 2.69 7.24
N ILE A 40 24.78 3.80 6.69
CA ILE A 40 26.06 4.41 7.11
C ILE A 40 25.88 5.11 8.46
N LEU A 41 24.80 5.87 8.64
CA LEU A 41 24.55 6.58 9.88
C LEU A 41 24.29 5.62 11.05
N ASN A 42 23.64 4.47 10.81
CA ASN A 42 23.41 3.44 11.85
C ASN A 42 24.74 2.92 12.40
N TYR A 43 25.71 2.73 11.50
CA TYR A 43 27.05 2.27 11.86
C TYR A 43 27.84 3.32 12.65
N VAL A 44 27.62 4.61 12.37
CA VAL A 44 28.41 5.71 12.94
C VAL A 44 27.84 6.25 14.26
N PHE A 45 26.51 6.33 14.40
CA PHE A 45 25.88 7.11 15.48
C PHE A 45 25.12 6.27 16.50
N LEU A 46 24.70 5.05 16.17
CA LEU A 46 23.75 4.30 17.00
C LEU A 46 24.38 3.21 17.88
N ASP A 47 25.70 2.97 17.79
CA ASP A 47 26.64 2.19 18.65
C ASP A 47 26.14 0.89 19.33
N SER A 48 24.93 0.45 19.02
CA SER A 48 24.14 -0.53 19.77
C SER A 48 23.78 -1.73 18.93
N ILE A 49 24.15 -1.78 17.65
CA ILE A 49 23.86 -2.90 16.76
C ILE A 49 25.06 -3.86 16.79
N PRO A 50 25.08 -4.88 17.66
CA PRO A 50 26.21 -5.78 17.81
C PRO A 50 26.33 -6.64 16.54
N GLY A 51 27.52 -7.20 16.32
CA GLY A 51 27.92 -7.99 15.15
C GLY A 51 27.06 -9.21 14.76
N ARG A 52 25.85 -9.40 15.29
CA ARG A 52 24.85 -10.38 14.83
C ARG A 52 24.00 -9.89 13.64
N THR A 53 23.89 -8.58 13.41
CA THR A 53 23.34 -8.05 12.14
C THR A 53 24.23 -8.37 10.95
N SER A 54 25.51 -8.71 11.19
CA SER A 54 26.43 -9.13 10.13
C SER A 54 25.94 -10.38 9.39
N LEU A 55 25.38 -11.38 10.08
CA LEU A 55 24.96 -12.65 9.46
C LEU A 55 23.69 -12.53 8.60
N TYR A 56 22.70 -11.73 9.04
CA TYR A 56 21.50 -11.47 8.25
C TYR A 56 21.74 -10.42 7.16
N GLY A 57 22.65 -9.48 7.43
CA GLY A 57 23.19 -8.53 6.46
C GLY A 57 23.84 -9.22 5.27
N LEU A 58 24.51 -10.35 5.47
CA LEU A 58 25.10 -11.14 4.37
C LEU A 58 24.07 -11.59 3.33
N LEU A 59 22.84 -11.92 3.74
CA LEU A 59 21.77 -12.29 2.81
C LEU A 59 21.31 -11.08 1.98
N ALA A 60 21.12 -9.93 2.63
CA ALA A 60 20.80 -8.66 1.95
C ALA A 60 21.92 -8.25 0.98
N VAL A 61 23.17 -8.31 1.44
CA VAL A 61 24.37 -8.04 0.63
C VAL A 61 24.46 -9.01 -0.54
N ALA A 62 24.20 -10.31 -0.34
CA ALA A 62 24.21 -11.30 -1.41
C ALA A 62 23.13 -11.03 -2.47
N LEU A 63 21.91 -10.65 -2.05
CA LEU A 63 20.81 -10.31 -2.94
C LEU A 63 21.08 -9.01 -3.72
N ILE A 64 21.61 -7.98 -3.06
CA ILE A 64 22.00 -6.71 -3.69
C ILE A 64 23.16 -6.94 -4.66
N THR A 65 24.15 -7.76 -4.29
CA THR A 65 25.30 -8.10 -5.14
C THR A 65 24.86 -8.91 -6.36
N LEU A 66 24.01 -9.92 -6.17
CA LEU A 66 23.45 -10.72 -7.27
C LEU A 66 22.57 -9.88 -8.20
N GLY A 67 21.72 -9.01 -7.64
CA GLY A 67 20.89 -8.09 -8.40
C GLY A 67 21.73 -7.08 -9.19
N THR A 68 22.77 -6.52 -8.59
CA THR A 68 23.73 -5.63 -9.25
C THR A 68 24.50 -6.35 -10.37
N PHE A 69 24.94 -7.58 -10.13
CA PHE A 69 25.58 -8.42 -11.16
C PHE A 69 24.66 -8.66 -12.37
N ILE A 70 23.38 -8.98 -12.11
CA ILE A 70 22.38 -9.16 -13.18
C ILE A 70 22.08 -7.84 -13.89
N LEU A 71 22.05 -6.71 -13.16
CA LEU A 71 21.85 -5.36 -13.70
C LEU A 71 22.95 -5.00 -14.70
N VAL A 72 24.22 -5.15 -14.30
CA VAL A 72 25.38 -4.89 -15.15
C VAL A 72 25.35 -5.78 -16.38
N ARG A 73 25.10 -7.09 -16.20
CA ARG A 73 25.05 -8.05 -17.30
C ARG A 73 23.85 -7.87 -18.23
N ALA A 74 22.81 -7.15 -17.81
CA ALA A 74 21.66 -6.84 -18.66
C ALA A 74 22.00 -5.80 -19.74
N TYR A 75 23.03 -4.98 -19.53
CA TYR A 75 23.42 -3.92 -20.46
C TYR A 75 23.94 -4.46 -21.80
N ASP A 76 24.57 -5.64 -21.77
CA ASP A 76 25.15 -6.33 -22.94
C ASP A 76 24.18 -7.31 -23.64
N ARG A 77 22.90 -7.31 -23.27
CA ARG A 77 21.89 -8.27 -23.77
C ARG A 77 20.88 -7.62 -24.71
N ASP A 78 20.32 -8.46 -25.59
CA ASP A 78 19.25 -8.07 -26.51
C ASP A 78 18.02 -7.52 -25.76
N ARG A 79 17.25 -6.62 -26.39
CA ARG A 79 16.21 -5.79 -25.72
C ARG A 79 15.19 -6.63 -24.96
N ALA A 80 14.77 -7.77 -25.50
CA ALA A 80 13.78 -8.66 -24.89
C ALA A 80 14.31 -9.36 -23.62
N THR A 81 15.56 -9.86 -23.66
CA THR A 81 16.21 -10.47 -22.50
C THR A 81 16.64 -9.42 -21.47
N ARG A 82 17.08 -8.25 -21.92
CA ARG A 82 17.43 -7.10 -21.05
C ARG A 82 16.28 -6.70 -20.14
N ARG A 83 15.04 -6.59 -20.64
CA ARG A 83 13.88 -6.24 -19.80
C ARG A 83 13.67 -7.25 -18.66
N VAL A 84 13.77 -8.54 -18.96
CA VAL A 84 13.61 -9.60 -17.95
C VAL A 84 14.73 -9.54 -16.91
N HIS A 85 15.97 -9.32 -17.33
CA HIS A 85 17.10 -9.19 -16.41
C HIS A 85 17.04 -7.93 -15.55
N LEU A 86 16.62 -6.79 -16.11
CA LEU A 86 16.39 -5.55 -15.35
C LEU A 86 15.30 -5.73 -14.29
N ILE A 87 14.21 -6.41 -14.61
CA ILE A 87 13.15 -6.73 -13.64
C ILE A 87 13.70 -7.64 -12.53
N ARG A 88 14.42 -8.71 -12.89
CA ARG A 88 15.04 -9.61 -11.91
C ARG A 88 16.03 -8.90 -11.01
N ALA A 89 16.87 -8.03 -11.57
CA ALA A 89 17.82 -7.22 -10.81
C ALA A 89 17.11 -6.27 -9.83
N ALA A 90 16.11 -5.52 -10.30
CA ALA A 90 15.34 -4.61 -9.46
C ALA A 90 14.61 -5.34 -8.33
N VAL A 91 14.04 -6.51 -8.61
CA VAL A 91 13.39 -7.36 -7.59
C VAL A 91 14.40 -7.85 -6.56
N LEU A 92 15.56 -8.35 -6.98
CA LEU A 92 16.58 -8.85 -6.04
C LEU A 92 17.17 -7.73 -5.17
N ILE A 93 17.48 -6.58 -5.76
CA ILE A 93 17.95 -5.39 -5.02
C ILE A 93 16.87 -4.93 -4.05
N GLY A 94 15.61 -4.83 -4.51
CA GLY A 94 14.48 -4.45 -3.68
C GLY A 94 14.26 -5.39 -2.49
N ILE A 95 14.30 -6.71 -2.72
CA ILE A 95 14.20 -7.71 -1.64
C ILE A 95 15.40 -7.59 -0.68
N GLY A 96 16.62 -7.43 -1.20
CA GLY A 96 17.82 -7.27 -0.36
C GLY A 96 17.73 -6.03 0.54
N VAL A 97 17.28 -4.91 -0.01
CA VAL A 97 17.02 -3.66 0.72
C VAL A 97 15.92 -3.86 1.78
N LEU A 98 14.78 -4.45 1.41
CA LEU A 98 13.68 -4.69 2.35
C LEU A 98 14.12 -5.60 3.49
N LEU A 99 14.92 -6.64 3.21
CA LEU A 99 15.45 -7.52 4.24
C LEU A 99 16.43 -6.79 5.16
N TRP A 100 17.28 -5.92 4.61
CA TRP A 100 18.19 -5.10 5.41
C TRP A 100 17.43 -4.20 6.39
N LEU A 101 16.40 -3.50 5.89
CA LEU A 101 15.54 -2.66 6.71
C LEU A 101 14.80 -3.46 7.77
N LEU A 102 14.22 -4.60 7.38
CA LEU A 102 13.52 -5.48 8.31
C LEU A 102 14.45 -5.95 9.44
N VAL A 103 15.71 -6.25 9.14
CA VAL A 103 16.70 -6.63 10.17
C VAL A 103 16.98 -5.47 11.11
N ILE A 104 17.14 -4.25 10.61
CA ILE A 104 17.31 -3.05 11.43
C ILE A 104 16.09 -2.84 12.32
N ASP A 105 14.90 -2.85 11.74
CA ASP A 105 13.63 -2.68 12.43
C ASP A 105 13.46 -3.74 13.52
N VAL A 106 13.61 -5.04 13.20
CA VAL A 106 13.55 -6.11 14.20
C VAL A 106 14.56 -5.88 15.31
N PHE A 107 15.78 -5.43 14.98
CA PHE A 107 16.78 -5.18 16.00
C PHE A 107 16.37 -4.03 16.92
N LEU A 108 16.02 -2.87 16.36
CA LEU A 108 15.55 -1.70 17.10
C LEU A 108 14.35 -2.02 17.99
N TYR A 109 13.35 -2.72 17.45
CA TYR A 109 12.10 -3.03 18.15
C TYR A 109 12.22 -4.22 19.12
N THR A 110 13.29 -5.03 19.05
CA THR A 110 13.56 -6.11 20.01
C THR A 110 14.47 -5.69 21.16
N GLN A 111 15.14 -4.54 21.08
CA GLN A 111 16.08 -4.10 22.12
C GLN A 111 15.40 -3.88 23.48
N SER A 112 14.12 -3.47 23.48
CA SER A 112 13.38 -3.12 24.69
C SER A 112 13.12 -4.34 25.58
N ALA A 113 12.46 -5.38 25.06
CA ALA A 113 12.01 -6.54 25.84
C ALA A 113 12.65 -7.88 25.42
N GLY A 114 13.55 -7.86 24.44
CA GLY A 114 14.19 -9.04 23.87
C GLY A 114 13.37 -9.74 22.78
N PRO A 115 14.01 -10.65 22.01
CA PRO A 115 13.43 -11.23 20.80
C PRO A 115 12.23 -12.16 21.07
N GLY A 116 12.19 -12.81 22.23
CA GLY A 116 11.07 -13.68 22.59
C GLY A 116 9.76 -12.91 22.78
N VAL A 117 9.81 -11.79 23.50
CA VAL A 117 8.63 -10.93 23.74
C VAL A 117 8.17 -10.27 22.44
N ALA A 118 9.11 -9.77 21.64
CA ALA A 118 8.80 -9.20 20.33
C ALA A 118 8.12 -10.22 19.40
N ALA A 119 8.57 -11.49 19.40
CA ALA A 119 7.94 -12.55 18.63
C ALA A 119 6.49 -12.81 19.08
N VAL A 120 6.23 -12.82 20.39
CA VAL A 120 4.87 -12.95 20.94
C VAL A 120 4.00 -11.75 20.53
N CYS A 121 4.53 -10.53 20.62
CA CYS A 121 3.82 -9.32 20.19
C CYS A 121 3.48 -9.37 18.69
N ALA A 122 4.43 -9.78 17.85
CA ALA A 122 4.22 -9.96 16.41
C ALA A 122 3.13 -11.01 16.13
N LEU A 123 3.20 -12.17 16.78
CA LEU A 123 2.18 -13.23 16.67
C LEU A 123 0.80 -12.75 17.12
N ALA A 124 0.71 -11.86 18.11
CA ALA A 124 -0.55 -11.27 18.55
C ALA A 124 -1.13 -10.27 17.53
N CYS A 125 -0.29 -9.48 16.84
CA CYS A 125 -0.72 -8.48 15.86
C CYS A 125 -1.03 -9.08 14.47
N LEU A 126 -0.47 -10.25 14.14
CA LEU A 126 -0.62 -10.86 12.81
C LEU A 126 -2.08 -11.16 12.43
N PRO A 127 -2.91 -11.80 13.28
CA PRO A 127 -4.30 -12.11 12.92
C PRO A 127 -5.16 -10.88 12.65
N THR A 128 -5.04 -9.85 13.49
CA THR A 128 -5.79 -8.58 13.37
C THR A 128 -5.36 -7.81 12.13
N THR A 129 -4.05 -7.75 11.85
CA THR A 129 -3.53 -7.11 10.63
C THR A 129 -3.97 -7.86 9.37
N ALA A 130 -3.87 -9.19 9.37
CA ALA A 130 -4.32 -10.02 8.26
C ALA A 130 -5.84 -9.87 8.01
N PHE A 131 -6.63 -9.80 9.08
CA PHE A 131 -8.05 -9.46 9.01
C PHE A 131 -8.28 -8.06 8.43
N GLY A 132 -7.52 -7.06 8.89
CA GLY A 132 -7.55 -5.70 8.36
C GLY A 132 -7.32 -5.64 6.86
N LEU A 133 -6.25 -6.27 6.38
CA LEU A 133 -5.92 -6.34 4.95
C LEU A 133 -6.99 -7.07 4.14
N TRP A 134 -7.56 -8.14 4.70
CA TRP A 134 -8.69 -8.84 4.09
C TRP A 134 -9.93 -7.96 3.98
N VAL A 135 -10.30 -7.22 5.03
CA VAL A 135 -11.44 -6.30 5.02
C VAL A 135 -11.22 -5.19 3.99
N VAL A 136 -10.07 -4.51 4.03
CA VAL A 136 -9.74 -3.41 3.11
C VAL A 136 -9.80 -3.88 1.66
N ARG A 137 -9.19 -5.01 1.33
CA ARG A 137 -9.27 -5.58 -0.03
C ARG A 137 -10.69 -5.93 -0.47
N ARG A 138 -11.58 -6.25 0.48
CA ARG A 138 -13.00 -6.55 0.19
C ARG A 138 -13.87 -5.30 0.08
N MET A 139 -13.34 -4.10 0.38
CA MET A 139 -14.03 -2.84 0.18
C MET A 139 -14.27 -2.57 -1.30
N ASP A 140 -13.32 -2.93 -2.16
CA ASP A 140 -13.59 -3.01 -3.59
C ASP A 140 -14.47 -4.21 -3.92
N ARG A 141 -15.69 -3.92 -4.36
CA ARG A 141 -16.72 -4.91 -4.68
C ARG A 141 -16.69 -5.31 -6.15
N ASN A 142 -16.17 -4.46 -7.03
CA ASN A 142 -16.29 -4.54 -8.47
C ASN A 142 -15.02 -5.11 -9.09
N HIS A 143 -13.86 -4.59 -8.72
CA HIS A 143 -12.57 -5.04 -9.21
C HIS A 143 -11.63 -5.29 -8.03
N LYS A 144 -11.44 -6.55 -7.65
CA LYS A 144 -10.65 -6.84 -6.46
C LYS A 144 -9.16 -6.70 -6.75
N GLU A 145 -8.53 -5.76 -6.07
CA GLU A 145 -7.08 -5.55 -6.14
C GLU A 145 -6.27 -6.84 -5.94
N PRO A 146 -5.19 -7.03 -6.71
CA PRO A 146 -4.40 -8.24 -6.63
C PRO A 146 -3.65 -8.27 -5.31
N TRP A 147 -3.71 -9.40 -4.59
CA TRP A 147 -3.07 -9.56 -3.27
C TRP A 147 -1.60 -9.18 -3.26
N ARG A 148 -0.88 -9.42 -4.37
CA ARG A 148 0.52 -9.02 -4.51
C ARG A 148 0.74 -7.53 -4.24
N LEU A 149 -0.15 -6.65 -4.73
CA LEU A 149 0.00 -5.21 -4.56
C LEU A 149 -0.43 -4.76 -3.17
N VAL A 150 -1.51 -5.33 -2.63
CA VAL A 150 -1.95 -5.09 -1.24
C VAL A 150 -0.85 -5.49 -0.24
N LEU A 151 -0.21 -6.65 -0.46
CA LEU A 151 0.88 -7.12 0.40
C LEU A 151 2.16 -6.30 0.22
N VAL A 152 2.47 -5.84 -0.99
CA VAL A 152 3.60 -4.91 -1.21
C VAL A 152 3.35 -3.57 -0.53
N ALA A 153 2.13 -3.04 -0.60
CA ALA A 153 1.72 -1.83 0.09
C ALA A 153 1.88 -1.98 1.62
N ALA A 154 1.35 -3.08 2.18
CA ALA A 154 1.50 -3.39 3.60
C ALA A 154 2.97 -3.58 4.00
N ALA A 155 3.76 -4.30 3.20
CA ALA A 155 5.18 -4.49 3.47
C ALA A 155 5.98 -3.17 3.43
N TRP A 156 5.62 -2.24 2.54
CA TRP A 156 6.21 -0.91 2.55
C TRP A 156 5.90 -0.18 3.85
N GLY A 157 4.63 -0.14 4.25
CA GLY A 157 4.21 0.49 5.51
C GLY A 157 4.93 -0.11 6.71
N ALA A 158 5.02 -1.43 6.74
CA ALA A 158 5.60 -2.18 7.85
C ALA A 158 7.13 -2.15 7.92
N ILE A 159 7.85 -1.83 6.84
CA ILE A 159 9.32 -1.98 6.83
C ILE A 159 9.97 -0.68 6.36
N VAL A 160 9.55 -0.16 5.21
CA VAL A 160 10.21 1.01 4.63
C VAL A 160 9.79 2.26 5.37
N ALA A 161 8.49 2.44 5.60
CA ALA A 161 7.99 3.65 6.26
C ALA A 161 8.44 3.72 7.72
N THR A 162 8.36 2.63 8.48
CA THR A 162 8.87 2.55 9.86
C THR A 162 10.35 2.89 9.96
N SER A 163 11.19 2.26 9.12
CA SER A 163 12.61 2.62 9.07
C SER A 163 12.83 4.10 8.75
N LEU A 164 12.18 4.64 7.71
CA LEU A 164 12.33 6.04 7.32
C LEU A 164 11.93 7.02 8.44
N VAL A 165 10.90 6.67 9.21
CA VAL A 165 10.39 7.47 10.33
C VAL A 165 11.39 7.50 11.48
N VAL A 166 11.88 6.34 11.92
CA VAL A 166 12.90 6.26 12.97
C VAL A 166 14.07 7.20 12.67
N TRP A 167 14.49 7.26 11.41
CA TRP A 167 15.54 8.18 10.96
C TRP A 167 15.13 9.64 10.97
N GLY A 168 13.98 9.94 10.37
CA GLY A 168 13.47 11.31 10.32
C GLY A 168 13.35 11.91 11.72
N GLU A 169 12.82 11.12 12.66
CA GLU A 169 12.70 11.50 14.05
C GLU A 169 14.07 11.62 14.71
N THR A 170 14.96 10.62 14.60
CA THR A 170 16.31 10.70 15.19
C THR A 170 17.10 11.94 14.69
N ILE A 171 17.00 12.26 13.39
CA ILE A 171 17.63 13.46 12.83
C ILE A 171 16.98 14.72 13.39
N TRP A 172 15.65 14.76 13.46
CA TRP A 172 14.91 15.88 14.04
C TRP A 172 15.28 16.12 15.51
N GLU A 173 15.37 15.04 16.29
CA GLU A 173 15.77 15.06 17.70
C GLU A 173 17.21 15.56 17.88
N SER A 174 18.15 15.02 17.11
CA SER A 174 19.57 15.41 17.21
C SER A 174 19.89 16.82 16.71
N THR A 175 19.07 17.42 15.83
CA THR A 175 19.37 18.72 15.21
C THR A 175 18.44 19.86 15.61
N ALA A 176 17.11 19.65 15.56
CA ALA A 176 16.13 20.71 15.74
C ALA A 176 15.71 20.89 17.21
N GLN A 177 15.62 19.80 17.99
CA GLN A 177 15.17 19.88 19.38
C GLN A 177 16.11 20.65 20.30
N HIS A 178 17.43 20.47 20.15
CA HIS A 178 18.41 21.17 20.99
C HIS A 178 18.59 22.65 20.63
N THR A 179 18.08 23.11 19.48
CA THR A 179 18.48 24.39 18.90
C THR A 179 17.32 25.37 18.66
N LEU A 180 16.08 24.89 18.43
CA LEU A 180 15.01 25.74 17.86
C LEU A 180 13.71 25.84 18.69
N VAL A 181 13.41 24.93 19.62
CA VAL A 181 12.10 24.91 20.31
C VAL A 181 12.24 24.62 21.82
N PRO A 182 12.35 25.65 22.68
CA PRO A 182 12.32 25.46 24.14
C PRO A 182 10.89 25.38 24.70
N GLY A 183 10.68 24.52 25.71
CA GLY A 183 9.46 24.49 26.53
C GLY A 183 8.29 23.68 25.95
N PRO A 184 7.02 23.98 26.32
CA PRO A 184 5.84 23.18 25.94
C PRO A 184 5.53 23.14 24.43
N GLY A 185 6.26 23.93 23.62
CA GLY A 185 6.24 23.80 22.16
C GLY A 185 6.92 22.52 21.64
N LEU A 186 7.75 21.86 22.47
CA LEU A 186 8.48 20.65 22.09
C LEU A 186 7.53 19.47 21.84
N ASP A 187 6.60 19.21 22.74
CA ASP A 187 5.62 18.11 22.62
C ASP A 187 4.71 18.30 21.40
N THR A 188 4.28 19.55 21.16
CA THR A 188 3.51 19.89 19.95
C THR A 188 4.34 19.67 18.69
N SER A 189 5.62 20.08 18.72
CA SER A 189 6.54 19.91 17.59
C SER A 189 6.81 18.43 17.31
N LEU A 190 6.90 17.59 18.34
CA LEU A 190 7.09 16.15 18.22
C LEU A 190 5.88 15.50 17.57
N ALA A 191 4.68 15.74 18.10
CA ALA A 191 3.44 15.23 17.51
C ALA A 191 3.27 15.68 16.04
N PHE A 192 3.64 16.91 15.73
CA PHE A 192 3.51 17.43 14.36
C PHE A 192 4.53 16.81 13.41
N MET A 193 5.78 16.63 13.86
CA MET A 193 6.83 16.02 13.05
C MET A 193 6.63 14.53 12.86
N ALA A 194 6.17 13.80 13.88
CA ALA A 194 5.73 12.42 13.74
C ALA A 194 4.64 12.33 12.66
N GLY A 195 3.58 13.15 12.78
CA GLY A 195 2.51 13.26 11.79
C GLY A 195 3.02 13.48 10.36
N ILE A 196 3.96 14.41 10.16
CA ILE A 196 4.54 14.71 8.84
C ILE A 196 5.39 13.55 8.33
N LEU A 197 6.40 13.14 9.10
CA LEU A 197 7.42 12.19 8.64
C LEU A 197 6.80 10.84 8.34
N GLU A 198 5.89 10.40 9.20
CA GLU A 198 5.17 9.16 9.04
C GLU A 198 4.26 9.16 7.80
N GLU A 199 3.39 10.15 7.67
CA GLU A 199 2.44 10.17 6.56
C GLU A 199 3.14 10.43 5.22
N LEU A 200 4.27 11.17 5.20
CA LEU A 200 5.11 11.29 4.00
C LEU A 200 5.74 9.95 3.60
N ALA A 201 6.33 9.23 4.55
CA ALA A 201 6.97 7.94 4.29
C ALA A 201 5.96 6.88 3.80
N LYS A 202 4.76 6.87 4.39
CA LYS A 202 3.63 6.01 3.96
C LYS A 202 3.08 6.45 2.60
N GLY A 203 2.83 7.73 2.42
CA GLY A 203 2.29 8.30 1.18
C GLY A 203 3.21 8.11 -0.03
N LEU A 204 4.51 8.01 0.19
CA LEU A 204 5.48 7.68 -0.86
C LEU A 204 5.20 6.32 -1.51
N ALA A 205 4.75 5.33 -0.74
CA ALA A 205 4.34 4.03 -1.26
C ALA A 205 3.17 4.17 -2.25
N VAL A 206 2.15 4.94 -1.85
CA VAL A 206 0.95 5.17 -2.65
C VAL A 206 1.30 5.87 -3.96
N LEU A 207 2.15 6.90 -3.89
CA LEU A 207 2.63 7.61 -5.08
C LEU A 207 3.45 6.69 -6.01
N LEU A 208 4.34 5.86 -5.45
CA LEU A 208 5.11 4.91 -6.23
C LEU A 208 4.23 3.85 -6.89
N LEU A 209 3.25 3.29 -6.17
CA LEU A 209 2.27 2.38 -6.73
C LEU A 209 1.50 3.02 -7.88
N PHE A 210 1.01 4.25 -7.71
CA PHE A 210 0.34 5.00 -8.76
C PHE A 210 1.23 5.29 -9.98
N LEU A 211 2.51 5.60 -9.78
CA LEU A 211 3.43 5.91 -10.88
C LEU A 211 3.89 4.66 -11.64
N VAL A 212 4.11 3.54 -10.94
CA VAL A 212 4.71 2.32 -11.50
C VAL A 212 3.64 1.32 -11.93
N MET A 213 2.61 1.12 -11.09
CA MET A 213 1.52 0.17 -11.27
C MET A 213 0.22 0.87 -11.66
N ARG A 214 0.34 1.92 -12.47
CA ARG A 214 -0.79 2.75 -12.89
C ARG A 214 -1.94 1.94 -13.46
N ASN A 215 -1.68 0.88 -14.21
CA ASN A 215 -2.76 0.06 -14.79
C ASN A 215 -3.61 -0.70 -13.75
N GLU A 216 -3.21 -0.68 -12.48
CA GLU A 216 -3.87 -1.39 -11.36
C GLU A 216 -4.21 -0.39 -10.23
N PHE A 217 -4.45 0.87 -10.58
CA PHE A 217 -4.77 1.94 -9.63
C PHE A 217 -5.77 2.85 -10.29
N ASP A 218 -7.02 2.45 -10.41
CA ASP A 218 -7.92 2.96 -11.44
C ASP A 218 -8.83 4.09 -10.99
N ASP A 219 -9.07 4.17 -9.68
CA ASP A 219 -9.95 5.15 -9.08
C ASP A 219 -9.65 5.50 -7.61
N VAL A 220 -10.62 6.15 -6.97
CA VAL A 220 -10.56 6.56 -5.56
C VAL A 220 -10.62 5.37 -4.62
N VAL A 221 -11.39 4.32 -4.96
CA VAL A 221 -11.54 3.10 -4.15
C VAL A 221 -10.21 2.37 -4.07
N ASP A 222 -9.53 2.19 -5.20
CA ASP A 222 -8.19 1.58 -5.25
C ASP A 222 -7.19 2.38 -4.41
N GLY A 223 -7.23 3.71 -4.54
CA GLY A 223 -6.41 4.58 -3.73
C GLY A 223 -6.62 4.37 -2.24
N ILE A 224 -7.89 4.34 -1.79
CA ILE A 224 -8.25 4.06 -0.40
C ILE A 224 -7.75 2.68 0.04
N VAL A 225 -7.92 1.65 -0.81
CA VAL A 225 -7.48 0.28 -0.53
C VAL A 225 -5.97 0.21 -0.33
N TYR A 226 -5.19 0.79 -1.26
CA TYR A 226 -3.74 0.80 -1.17
C TYR A 226 -3.24 1.65 -0.01
N GLY A 227 -3.80 2.85 0.20
CA GLY A 227 -3.43 3.71 1.31
C GLY A 227 -3.71 3.05 2.67
N ALA A 228 -4.88 2.43 2.84
CA ALA A 228 -5.21 1.69 4.06
C ALA A 228 -4.31 0.47 4.25
N ALA A 229 -3.92 -0.23 3.17
CA ALA A 229 -2.99 -1.36 3.27
C ALA A 229 -1.60 -0.91 3.77
N VAL A 230 -1.08 0.22 3.28
CA VAL A 230 0.17 0.81 3.79
C VAL A 230 0.02 1.17 5.28
N GLY A 231 -1.06 1.87 5.65
CA GLY A 231 -1.31 2.25 7.04
C GLY A 231 -1.46 1.06 7.99
N LEU A 232 -2.09 -0.02 7.55
CA LEU A 232 -2.20 -1.27 8.32
C LEU A 232 -0.83 -1.94 8.52
N GLY A 233 0.02 -1.94 7.49
CA GLY A 233 1.39 -2.42 7.59
C GLY A 233 2.21 -1.61 8.60
N PHE A 234 2.12 -0.29 8.54
CA PHE A 234 2.77 0.59 9.50
C PHE A 234 2.28 0.32 10.93
N ASN A 235 0.96 0.28 11.13
CA ASN A 235 0.35 -0.03 12.43
C ASN A 235 0.80 -1.39 12.98
N PHE A 236 1.00 -2.40 12.13
CA PHE A 236 1.49 -3.71 12.55
C PHE A 236 2.85 -3.63 13.24
N LEU A 237 3.84 -3.02 12.58
CA LEU A 237 5.18 -3.00 13.14
C LEU A 237 5.30 -2.01 14.31
N GLU A 238 4.66 -0.86 14.19
CA GLU A 238 4.61 0.13 15.28
C GLU A 238 3.93 -0.43 16.53
N SER A 239 2.87 -1.23 16.39
CA SER A 239 2.24 -1.90 17.55
C SER A 239 3.20 -2.83 18.27
N ILE A 240 4.05 -3.56 17.53
CA ILE A 240 5.08 -4.43 18.15
C ILE A 240 6.06 -3.58 18.97
N SER A 241 6.49 -2.43 18.43
CA SER A 241 7.35 -1.49 19.15
C SER A 241 6.70 -1.01 20.46
N TYR A 242 5.47 -0.50 20.41
CA TYR A 242 4.78 -0.01 21.60
C TYR A 242 4.51 -1.12 22.63
N MET A 243 4.11 -2.31 22.17
CA MET A 243 3.88 -3.45 23.04
C MET A 243 5.14 -3.91 23.75
N THR A 244 6.26 -4.02 23.04
CA THR A 244 7.56 -4.43 23.62
C THR A 244 8.13 -3.36 24.54
N ASN A 245 8.03 -2.09 24.17
CA ASN A 245 8.45 -0.97 25.01
C ASN A 245 7.69 -0.96 26.35
N LEU A 246 6.35 -1.01 26.31
CA LEU A 246 5.56 -1.01 27.53
C LEU A 246 5.67 -2.31 28.33
N TYR A 247 5.88 -3.45 27.66
CA TYR A 247 6.25 -4.67 28.37
C TYR A 247 7.51 -4.44 29.21
N SER A 248 8.57 -3.90 28.61
CA SER A 248 9.85 -3.68 29.29
C SER A 248 9.73 -2.70 30.46
N ILE A 249 9.00 -1.59 30.28
CA ILE A 249 8.83 -0.57 31.32
C ILE A 249 8.14 -1.16 32.55
N PHE A 250 7.11 -1.98 32.33
CA PHE A 250 6.25 -2.52 33.39
C PHE A 250 6.62 -3.93 33.85
N GLN A 251 7.72 -4.47 33.34
CA GLN A 251 8.21 -5.79 33.72
C GLN A 251 8.70 -5.87 35.18
N PRO A 252 9.39 -4.86 35.75
CA PRO A 252 9.80 -4.88 37.15
C PRO A 252 8.63 -5.02 38.14
N GLU A 253 7.46 -4.51 37.79
CA GLU A 253 6.21 -4.61 38.56
C GLU A 253 5.46 -5.93 38.30
N GLY A 254 5.98 -6.80 37.43
CA GLY A 254 5.37 -8.09 37.09
C GLY A 254 4.13 -7.99 36.20
N ILE A 255 3.84 -6.81 35.62
CA ILE A 255 2.64 -6.56 34.81
C ILE A 255 2.95 -6.21 33.34
N GLY A 256 4.19 -6.43 32.88
CA GLY A 256 4.60 -6.14 31.50
C GLY A 256 3.70 -6.79 30.43
N GLY A 257 3.26 -8.03 30.66
CA GLY A 257 2.31 -8.71 29.76
C GLY A 257 0.94 -8.01 29.67
N VAL A 258 0.45 -7.46 30.79
CA VAL A 258 -0.80 -6.70 30.83
C VAL A 258 -0.63 -5.36 30.09
N ALA A 259 0.49 -4.67 30.31
CA ALA A 259 0.78 -3.40 29.63
C ALA A 259 0.86 -3.59 28.10
N ALA A 260 1.53 -4.64 27.63
CA ALA A 260 1.54 -5.01 26.21
C ALA A 260 0.13 -5.35 25.69
N GLY A 261 -0.69 -6.06 26.49
CA GLY A 261 -2.07 -6.38 26.13
C GLY A 261 -2.96 -5.14 25.96
N ILE A 262 -2.80 -4.13 26.81
CA ILE A 262 -3.52 -2.84 26.70
C ILE A 262 -3.12 -2.12 25.41
N GLN A 263 -1.82 -2.12 25.06
CA GLN A 263 -1.36 -1.54 23.78
C GLN A 263 -1.91 -2.28 22.57
N TRP A 264 -1.89 -3.61 22.60
CA TRP A 264 -2.50 -4.42 21.57
C TRP A 264 -3.99 -4.08 21.42
N TYR A 265 -4.73 -3.98 22.51
CA TYR A 265 -6.15 -3.60 22.47
C TYR A 265 -6.36 -2.21 21.84
N GLY A 266 -5.60 -1.21 22.29
CA GLY A 266 -5.69 0.15 21.77
C GLY A 266 -5.38 0.24 20.27
N ARG A 267 -4.34 -0.45 19.79
CA ARG A 267 -3.84 -0.31 18.41
C ARG A 267 -4.40 -1.33 17.42
N GLN A 268 -4.62 -2.57 17.85
CA GLN A 268 -5.03 -3.69 16.99
C GLN A 268 -6.53 -3.99 17.06
N VAL A 269 -7.23 -3.49 18.07
CA VAL A 269 -8.70 -3.64 18.17
C VAL A 269 -9.39 -2.30 17.92
N LEU A 270 -9.10 -1.28 18.72
CA LEU A 270 -9.74 0.04 18.57
C LEU A 270 -9.17 0.82 17.39
N GLY A 271 -7.85 0.96 17.34
CA GLY A 271 -7.14 1.77 16.35
C GLY A 271 -6.97 1.14 14.97
N LEU A 272 -7.31 -0.14 14.78
CA LEU A 272 -7.00 -0.90 13.56
C LEU A 272 -7.49 -0.19 12.27
N PHE A 273 -8.69 0.36 12.32
CA PHE A 273 -9.26 1.18 11.23
C PHE A 273 -9.40 2.67 11.60
N PHE A 274 -9.08 3.05 12.84
CA PHE A 274 -9.31 4.37 13.42
C PHE A 274 -7.97 5.05 13.74
N GLY A 275 -7.06 5.06 12.77
CA GLY A 275 -5.70 5.57 12.90
C GLY A 275 -4.98 5.53 11.56
N HIS A 276 -3.76 4.99 11.54
CA HIS A 276 -2.90 4.88 10.35
C HIS A 276 -3.60 4.39 9.09
N ALA A 277 -4.43 3.35 9.19
CA ALA A 277 -5.21 2.85 8.05
C ALA A 277 -6.13 3.92 7.45
N THR A 278 -6.76 4.76 8.29
CA THR A 278 -7.62 5.85 7.85
C THR A 278 -6.82 7.04 7.33
N TYR A 279 -5.75 7.45 8.03
CA TYR A 279 -4.95 8.61 7.64
C TYR A 279 -4.29 8.39 6.27
N THR A 280 -3.57 7.28 6.10
CA THR A 280 -2.90 7.00 4.83
C THR A 280 -3.90 6.70 3.70
N ALA A 281 -5.10 6.21 4.01
CA ALA A 281 -6.16 6.08 3.01
C ALA A 281 -6.66 7.41 2.45
N TYR A 282 -6.55 8.54 3.18
CA TYR A 282 -6.82 9.87 2.61
C TYR A 282 -5.78 10.27 1.56
N ILE A 283 -4.51 9.93 1.77
CA ILE A 283 -3.46 10.12 0.76
C ILE A 283 -3.81 9.27 -0.48
N GLY A 284 -4.17 8.01 -0.23
CA GLY A 284 -4.75 7.09 -1.21
C GLY A 284 -5.86 7.70 -2.05
N ALA A 285 -6.91 8.18 -1.38
CA ALA A 285 -8.05 8.83 -2.00
C ALA A 285 -7.64 10.06 -2.83
N GLY A 286 -6.74 10.89 -2.31
CA GLY A 286 -6.21 12.07 -3.02
C GLY A 286 -5.51 11.70 -4.33
N VAL A 287 -4.72 10.63 -4.33
CA VAL A 287 -4.07 10.10 -5.54
C VAL A 287 -5.09 9.49 -6.51
N GLY A 288 -6.10 8.77 -6.00
CA GLY A 288 -7.20 8.22 -6.80
C GLY A 288 -8.03 9.31 -7.48
N ILE A 289 -8.37 10.37 -6.76
CA ILE A 289 -9.05 11.55 -7.30
C ILE A 289 -8.16 12.22 -8.35
N ALA A 290 -6.87 12.38 -8.07
CA ALA A 290 -5.91 12.97 -9.01
C ALA A 290 -5.80 12.19 -10.32
N ARG A 291 -6.03 10.88 -10.31
CA ARG A 291 -6.09 10.09 -11.55
C ARG A 291 -7.21 10.58 -12.48
N GLN A 292 -8.39 10.83 -11.92
CA GLN A 292 -9.62 11.15 -12.66
C GLN A 292 -9.73 12.61 -13.08
N LEU A 293 -8.94 13.51 -12.47
CA LEU A 293 -9.02 14.94 -12.75
C LEU A 293 -8.25 15.36 -14.02
N PRO A 294 -8.80 16.28 -14.84
CA PRO A 294 -8.05 16.87 -15.94
C PRO A 294 -7.08 17.95 -15.44
N GLY A 295 -5.84 17.92 -15.95
CA GLY A 295 -4.83 18.97 -15.74
C GLY A 295 -4.01 18.87 -14.45
N MET A 296 -2.70 19.15 -14.56
CA MET A 296 -1.72 18.92 -13.49
C MET A 296 -2.04 19.63 -12.16
N ARG A 297 -2.51 20.88 -12.20
CA ARG A 297 -2.82 21.66 -10.99
C ARG A 297 -3.86 20.97 -10.11
N LYS A 298 -4.95 20.48 -10.71
CA LYS A 298 -6.02 19.79 -9.98
C LYS A 298 -5.54 18.47 -9.37
N LYS A 299 -4.65 17.75 -10.09
CA LYS A 299 -4.01 16.52 -9.58
C LYS A 299 -3.17 16.78 -8.34
N VAL A 300 -2.29 17.79 -8.42
CA VAL A 300 -1.44 18.17 -7.28
C VAL A 300 -2.29 18.61 -6.09
N MET A 301 -3.33 19.43 -6.32
CA MET A 301 -4.23 19.85 -5.25
C MET A 301 -4.92 18.66 -4.56
N ALA A 302 -5.41 17.67 -5.31
CA ALA A 302 -6.04 16.48 -4.73
C ALA A 302 -5.06 15.63 -3.90
N ILE A 303 -3.83 15.43 -4.38
CA ILE A 303 -2.78 14.72 -3.65
C ILE A 303 -2.42 15.48 -2.37
N VAL A 304 -2.16 16.78 -2.47
CA VAL A 304 -1.80 17.64 -1.32
C VAL A 304 -2.92 17.68 -0.30
N ALA A 305 -4.18 17.76 -0.72
CA ALA A 305 -5.32 17.70 0.20
C ALA A 305 -5.37 16.38 0.97
N GLY A 306 -5.10 15.25 0.31
CA GLY A 306 -4.99 13.94 0.96
C GLY A 306 -3.91 13.91 2.04
N PHE A 307 -2.71 14.44 1.74
CA PHE A 307 -1.63 14.57 2.72
C PHE A 307 -1.99 15.49 3.89
N ILE A 308 -2.58 16.66 3.62
CA ILE A 308 -2.97 17.60 4.69
C ILE A 308 -3.96 16.95 5.64
N ILE A 309 -4.98 16.25 5.14
CA ILE A 309 -5.98 15.58 5.98
C ILE A 309 -5.33 14.46 6.79
N ALA A 310 -4.46 13.65 6.17
CA ALA A 310 -3.75 12.56 6.83
C ALA A 310 -2.86 13.09 7.98
N ILE A 311 -2.01 14.08 7.68
CA ILE A 311 -1.10 14.70 8.66
C ILE A 311 -1.90 15.36 9.77
N ALA A 312 -2.99 16.09 9.47
CA ALA A 312 -3.82 16.73 10.47
C ALA A 312 -4.49 15.70 11.39
N GLY A 313 -5.03 14.62 10.82
CA GLY A 313 -5.64 13.53 11.59
C GLY A 313 -4.63 12.87 12.52
N HIS A 314 -3.45 12.56 12.00
CA HIS A 314 -2.39 11.91 12.76
C HIS A 314 -1.82 12.83 13.86
N PHE A 315 -1.45 14.07 13.52
CA PHE A 315 -1.03 15.09 14.48
C PHE A 315 -2.05 15.28 15.61
N SER A 316 -3.35 15.34 15.27
CA SER A 316 -4.39 15.52 16.27
C SER A 316 -4.47 14.37 17.27
N TRP A 317 -4.21 13.14 16.83
CA TRP A 317 -4.16 11.96 17.69
C TRP A 317 -2.98 12.04 18.65
N ASP A 318 -1.77 12.29 18.14
CA ASP A 318 -0.55 12.33 18.94
C ASP A 318 -0.54 13.50 19.93
N ALA A 319 -0.96 14.68 19.47
CA ALA A 319 -1.07 15.85 20.33
C ALA A 319 -2.08 15.58 21.45
N TRP A 320 -3.24 15.00 21.15
CA TRP A 320 -4.23 14.68 22.18
C TRP A 320 -3.72 13.64 23.16
N ALA A 321 -3.12 12.55 22.67
CA ALA A 321 -2.57 11.49 23.52
C ALA A 321 -1.49 12.02 24.48
N THR A 322 -0.71 13.01 24.03
CA THR A 322 0.34 13.66 24.81
C THR A 322 -0.20 14.65 25.84
N PHE A 323 -1.10 15.55 25.44
CA PHE A 323 -1.61 16.61 26.32
C PHE A 323 -2.74 16.16 27.26
N PHE A 324 -3.45 15.08 26.92
CA PHE A 324 -4.58 14.55 27.69
C PHE A 324 -4.41 13.04 27.93
N PRO A 325 -3.39 12.64 28.73
CA PRO A 325 -3.14 11.23 29.02
C PRO A 325 -4.28 10.64 29.85
N ILE A 326 -4.69 9.41 29.51
CA ILE A 326 -5.65 8.67 30.32
C ILE A 326 -5.01 8.29 31.65
N GLN A 327 -5.69 8.63 32.74
CA GLN A 327 -5.33 8.15 34.06
C GLN A 327 -5.79 6.70 34.25
N ASN A 328 -4.98 5.89 34.95
CA ASN A 328 -5.31 4.50 35.26
C ASN A 328 -6.44 4.41 36.31
N THR A 329 -7.68 4.63 35.85
CA THR A 329 -8.90 4.63 36.65
C THR A 329 -9.88 3.59 36.12
N LEU A 330 -10.92 3.26 36.91
CA LEU A 330 -12.02 2.40 36.46
C LEU A 330 -12.71 2.91 35.18
N PHE A 331 -12.60 4.21 34.88
CA PHE A 331 -13.18 4.84 33.69
C PHE A 331 -12.22 4.92 32.50
N GLY A 332 -10.93 4.56 32.67
CA GLY A 332 -9.92 4.67 31.62
C GLY A 332 -10.25 3.85 30.37
N LEU A 333 -10.94 2.71 30.54
CA LEU A 333 -11.48 1.95 29.42
C LEU A 333 -12.56 2.73 28.66
N VAL A 334 -13.49 3.38 29.33
CA VAL A 334 -14.53 4.18 28.64
C VAL A 334 -13.87 5.36 27.92
N GLU A 335 -12.92 6.01 28.57
CA GLU A 335 -12.20 7.16 28.04
C GLU A 335 -11.40 6.83 26.76
N ILE A 336 -10.74 5.66 26.66
CA ILE A 336 -10.02 5.28 25.44
C ILE A 336 -10.96 5.07 24.24
N HIS A 337 -12.15 4.51 24.48
CA HIS A 337 -13.15 4.33 23.41
C HIS A 337 -13.72 5.68 22.97
N LEU A 338 -14.09 6.53 23.94
CA LEU A 338 -14.61 7.86 23.64
C LEU A 338 -13.59 8.73 22.92
N ARG A 339 -12.32 8.75 23.37
CA ARG A 339 -11.26 9.47 22.66
C ARG A 339 -11.11 8.96 21.23
N THR A 340 -11.03 7.64 21.04
CA THR A 340 -10.91 7.06 19.70
C THR A 340 -12.08 7.50 18.82
N LEU A 341 -13.32 7.36 19.30
CA LEU A 341 -14.51 7.74 18.54
C LEU A 341 -14.58 9.25 18.24
N ILE A 342 -14.29 10.12 19.22
CA ILE A 342 -14.43 11.57 19.06
C ILE A 342 -13.31 12.12 18.16
N MET A 343 -12.06 11.67 18.36
CA MET A 343 -10.91 12.20 17.62
C MET A 343 -10.82 11.61 16.22
N THR A 344 -10.82 10.28 16.11
CA THR A 344 -10.54 9.58 14.85
C THR A 344 -11.81 9.22 14.09
N GLY A 345 -12.97 9.20 14.78
CA GLY A 345 -14.25 8.88 14.17
C GLY A 345 -14.68 9.85 13.07
N PRO A 346 -14.53 11.18 13.21
CA PRO A 346 -14.83 12.12 12.13
C PRO A 346 -14.01 11.88 10.86
N PHE A 347 -12.71 11.60 10.99
CA PHE A 347 -11.84 11.24 9.86
C PHE A 347 -12.26 9.89 9.26
N THR A 348 -12.54 8.89 10.07
CA THR A 348 -12.98 7.57 9.60
C THR A 348 -14.33 7.66 8.89
N ALA A 349 -15.27 8.46 9.42
CA ALA A 349 -16.57 8.71 8.81
C ALA A 349 -16.44 9.45 7.47
N GLY A 350 -15.56 10.46 7.39
CA GLY A 350 -15.25 11.16 6.14
C GLY A 350 -14.65 10.23 5.09
N LEU A 351 -13.73 9.34 5.48
CA LEU A 351 -13.15 8.33 4.60
C LEU A 351 -14.21 7.33 4.13
N ILE A 352 -15.08 6.84 5.02
CA ILE A 352 -16.19 5.96 4.65
C ILE A 352 -17.12 6.67 3.66
N ALA A 353 -17.42 7.95 3.86
CA ALA A 353 -18.23 8.71 2.92
C ALA A 353 -17.56 8.81 1.53
N LEU A 354 -16.25 9.08 1.48
CA LEU A 354 -15.47 9.08 0.23
C LEU A 354 -15.47 7.70 -0.45
N LEU A 355 -15.29 6.63 0.33
CA LEU A 355 -15.33 5.25 -0.17
C LEU A 355 -16.71 4.91 -0.76
N LEU A 356 -17.80 5.23 -0.05
CA LEU A 356 -19.16 4.99 -0.51
C LEU A 356 -19.48 5.79 -1.78
N PHE A 357 -19.00 7.03 -1.85
CA PHE A 357 -19.12 7.85 -3.06
C PHE A 357 -18.32 7.26 -4.21
N GLY A 358 -17.08 6.82 -3.97
CA GLY A 358 -16.22 6.15 -4.95
C GLY A 358 -16.88 4.89 -5.51
N ILE A 359 -17.33 3.97 -4.66
CA ILE A 359 -18.01 2.72 -5.06
C ILE A 359 -19.27 3.02 -5.88
N ARG A 360 -20.04 4.05 -5.49
CA ARG A 360 -21.26 4.44 -6.23
C ARG A 360 -20.91 5.02 -7.60
N TYR A 361 -19.90 5.88 -7.67
CA TYR A 361 -19.44 6.50 -8.90
C TYR A 361 -18.88 5.47 -9.87
N GLU A 362 -17.98 4.61 -9.41
CA GLU A 362 -17.42 3.49 -10.17
C GLU A 362 -18.53 2.56 -10.68
N GLY A 363 -19.45 2.13 -9.81
CA GLY A 363 -20.55 1.24 -10.18
C GLY A 363 -21.50 1.82 -11.23
N GLN A 364 -21.74 3.14 -11.21
CA GLN A 364 -22.55 3.81 -12.23
C GLN A 364 -21.84 3.85 -13.59
N ASN A 365 -20.54 4.14 -13.62
CA ASN A 365 -19.75 4.18 -14.85
C ASN A 365 -19.55 2.79 -15.45
N LEU A 366 -19.28 1.78 -14.61
CA LEU A 366 -19.22 0.39 -15.06
C LEU A 366 -20.55 -0.08 -15.65
N LEU A 367 -21.68 0.26 -15.02
CA LEU A 367 -23.01 -0.06 -15.55
C LEU A 367 -23.22 0.56 -16.94
N ASP A 368 -22.82 1.82 -17.12
CA ASP A 368 -22.90 2.49 -18.41
C ASP A 368 -22.02 1.82 -19.47
N GLN A 369 -20.76 1.47 -19.16
CA GLN A 369 -19.88 0.76 -20.08
C GLN A 369 -20.40 -0.63 -20.44
N MET A 370 -20.94 -1.38 -19.48
CA MET A 370 -21.53 -2.69 -19.73
C MET A 370 -22.76 -2.59 -20.65
N ARG A 371 -23.58 -1.54 -20.51
CA ARG A 371 -24.70 -1.27 -21.44
C ARG A 371 -24.20 -0.92 -22.83
N LYS A 372 -23.18 -0.05 -22.94
CA LYS A 372 -22.55 0.31 -24.21
C LYS A 372 -21.95 -0.90 -24.92
N GLU A 373 -21.24 -1.78 -24.21
CA GLU A 373 -20.70 -3.03 -24.77
C GLU A 373 -21.83 -3.97 -25.21
N ALA A 374 -22.86 -4.16 -24.38
CA ALA A 374 -24.00 -5.00 -24.74
C ALA A 374 -24.75 -4.51 -25.99
N ALA A 375 -24.84 -3.20 -26.18
CA ALA A 375 -25.46 -2.59 -27.36
C ALA A 375 -24.68 -2.83 -28.67
N THR A 376 -23.38 -3.15 -28.60
CA THR A 376 -22.58 -3.45 -29.81
C THR A 376 -22.99 -4.75 -30.49
N GLY A 377 -23.64 -5.67 -29.77
CA GLY A 377 -24.01 -6.99 -30.29
C GLY A 377 -22.84 -7.96 -30.50
N GLN A 378 -21.61 -7.61 -30.06
CA GLN A 378 -20.42 -8.44 -30.28
C GLN A 378 -20.33 -9.66 -29.36
N GLY A 379 -21.25 -9.82 -28.40
CA GLY A 379 -21.42 -11.04 -27.60
C GLY A 379 -20.49 -11.16 -26.38
N ALA A 380 -19.61 -10.19 -26.12
CA ALA A 380 -18.78 -10.19 -24.91
C ALA A 380 -19.63 -9.98 -23.65
N ILE A 381 -20.51 -8.97 -23.65
CA ILE A 381 -21.51 -8.75 -22.60
C ILE A 381 -22.90 -8.82 -23.23
N LEU A 382 -23.80 -9.63 -22.69
CA LEU A 382 -25.18 -9.72 -23.17
C LEU A 382 -26.10 -8.76 -22.40
N PRO A 383 -27.18 -8.23 -23.01
CA PRO A 383 -28.12 -7.34 -22.33
C PRO A 383 -28.69 -7.92 -21.02
N GLN A 384 -28.96 -9.23 -21.00
CA GLN A 384 -29.44 -9.95 -19.81
C GLN A 384 -28.38 -10.09 -18.71
N GLU A 385 -27.09 -10.00 -19.02
CA GLU A 385 -25.99 -10.12 -18.06
C GLU A 385 -25.69 -8.81 -17.36
N VAL A 386 -26.04 -7.67 -17.96
CA VAL A 386 -25.84 -6.33 -17.38
C VAL A 386 -26.39 -6.20 -15.95
N PRO A 387 -27.66 -6.54 -15.65
CA PRO A 387 -28.18 -6.42 -14.28
C PRO A 387 -27.45 -7.34 -13.28
N ILE A 388 -27.00 -8.51 -13.74
CA ILE A 388 -26.25 -9.47 -12.93
C ILE A 388 -24.87 -8.92 -12.60
N LEU A 389 -24.15 -8.43 -13.62
CA LEU A 389 -22.80 -7.90 -13.48
C LEU A 389 -22.78 -6.63 -12.64
N ALA A 390 -23.83 -5.82 -12.69
CA ALA A 390 -23.96 -4.59 -11.90
C ALA A 390 -24.15 -4.84 -10.39
N SER A 391 -24.56 -6.04 -9.97
CA SER A 391 -24.83 -6.35 -8.56
C SER A 391 -23.86 -7.41 -8.02
N PRO A 392 -23.00 -7.09 -7.03
CA PRO A 392 -22.11 -8.06 -6.38
C PRO A 392 -22.84 -9.29 -5.84
N TRP A 393 -24.06 -9.10 -5.32
CA TRP A 393 -24.90 -10.18 -4.79
C TRP A 393 -25.46 -11.07 -5.89
N GLN A 394 -25.85 -10.52 -7.04
CA GLN A 394 -26.31 -11.33 -8.17
C GLN A 394 -25.14 -12.09 -8.81
N ARG A 395 -23.95 -11.47 -8.91
CA ARG A 395 -22.72 -12.16 -9.30
C ARG A 395 -22.45 -13.36 -8.39
N LEU A 396 -22.48 -13.15 -7.06
CA LEU A 396 -22.27 -14.23 -6.09
C LEU A 396 -23.35 -15.32 -6.20
N ARG A 397 -24.62 -14.95 -6.33
CA ARG A 397 -25.73 -15.90 -6.48
C ARG A 397 -25.53 -16.79 -7.70
N GLN A 398 -25.14 -16.24 -8.85
CA GLN A 398 -24.85 -17.04 -10.04
C GLN A 398 -23.65 -17.96 -9.85
N ARG A 399 -22.57 -17.49 -9.21
CA ARG A 399 -21.41 -18.33 -8.89
C ARG A 399 -21.79 -19.50 -7.98
N LEU A 400 -22.62 -19.26 -6.97
CA LEU A 400 -23.13 -20.31 -6.08
C LEU A 400 -24.09 -21.28 -6.78
N GLN A 401 -24.91 -20.80 -7.72
CA GLN A 401 -25.73 -21.67 -8.56
C GLN A 401 -24.86 -22.55 -9.47
N ALA A 402 -23.79 -22.00 -10.04
CA ALA A 402 -22.82 -22.76 -10.83
C ALA A 402 -22.04 -23.77 -9.97
N LEU A 403 -21.72 -23.42 -8.71
CA LEU A 403 -21.14 -24.33 -7.73
C LEU A 403 -22.05 -25.54 -7.49
N ASN A 404 -23.36 -25.31 -7.31
CA ASN A 404 -24.31 -26.39 -7.07
C ASN A 404 -24.54 -27.29 -8.29
N ARG A 405 -24.36 -26.76 -9.52
CA ARG A 405 -24.58 -27.51 -10.77
C ARG A 405 -23.34 -28.25 -11.27
N ALA A 406 -22.17 -27.62 -11.19
CA ALA A 406 -20.92 -28.08 -11.81
C ALA A 406 -19.72 -28.06 -10.86
N GLY A 407 -19.98 -27.97 -9.55
CA GLY A 407 -18.95 -27.98 -8.51
C GLY A 407 -18.02 -26.77 -8.57
N VAL A 408 -16.86 -26.90 -7.91
CA VAL A 408 -15.86 -25.83 -7.79
C VAL A 408 -15.40 -25.33 -9.16
N ARG A 409 -15.33 -26.21 -10.17
CA ARG A 409 -14.97 -25.83 -11.55
C ARG A 409 -15.98 -24.84 -12.13
N GLY A 410 -17.28 -25.11 -12.02
CA GLY A 410 -18.33 -24.20 -12.47
C GLY A 410 -18.28 -22.84 -11.77
N TYR A 411 -18.07 -22.82 -10.46
CA TYR A 411 -17.86 -21.57 -9.71
C TYR A 411 -16.69 -20.75 -10.27
N LEU A 412 -15.55 -21.41 -10.51
CA LEU A 412 -14.34 -20.74 -11.01
C LEU A 412 -14.50 -20.25 -12.45
N GLN A 413 -15.15 -21.01 -13.34
CA GLN A 413 -15.40 -20.60 -14.72
C GLN A 413 -16.32 -19.37 -14.77
N VAL A 414 -17.44 -19.38 -14.04
CA VAL A 414 -18.35 -18.21 -13.96
C VAL A 414 -17.65 -17.03 -13.30
N SER A 415 -16.85 -17.24 -12.26
CA SER A 415 -16.08 -16.17 -11.64
C SER A 415 -15.06 -15.56 -12.60
N ARG A 416 -14.34 -16.37 -13.39
CA ARG A 416 -13.38 -15.89 -14.39
C ARG A 416 -14.05 -15.11 -15.51
N LEU A 417 -15.18 -15.61 -16.02
CA LEU A 417 -15.97 -14.91 -17.04
C LEU A 417 -16.44 -13.55 -16.54
N GLN A 418 -17.05 -13.50 -15.36
CA GLN A 418 -17.54 -12.25 -14.78
C GLN A 418 -16.41 -11.26 -14.49
N THR A 419 -15.25 -11.73 -14.03
CA THR A 419 -14.06 -10.87 -13.86
C THR A 419 -13.62 -10.30 -15.20
N ALA A 420 -13.42 -11.12 -16.23
CA ALA A 420 -13.01 -10.64 -17.55
C ALA A 420 -14.01 -9.64 -18.17
N GLN A 421 -15.31 -9.81 -17.92
CA GLN A 421 -16.34 -8.86 -18.34
C GLN A 421 -16.24 -7.51 -17.62
N LEU A 422 -15.88 -7.51 -16.33
CA LEU A 422 -15.66 -6.29 -15.55
C LEU A 422 -14.37 -5.61 -16.00
N ASP A 423 -13.30 -6.37 -16.24
CA ASP A 423 -12.02 -5.85 -16.75
C ASP A 423 -12.22 -5.16 -18.12
N LEU A 424 -13.04 -5.74 -19.00
CA LEU A 424 -13.42 -5.12 -20.28
C LEU A 424 -14.19 -3.81 -20.07
N ALA A 425 -15.17 -3.79 -19.17
CA ALA A 425 -15.92 -2.58 -18.85
C ALA A 425 -15.02 -1.48 -18.25
N MET A 426 -14.06 -1.87 -17.41
CA MET A 426 -13.09 -0.97 -16.79
C MET A 426 -12.15 -0.36 -17.82
N GLU A 427 -11.56 -1.17 -18.70
CA GLU A 427 -10.70 -0.70 -19.79
C GLU A 427 -11.45 0.27 -20.72
N ARG A 428 -12.72 -0.02 -21.04
CA ARG A 428 -13.57 0.90 -21.81
C ARG A 428 -13.78 2.23 -21.09
N TRP A 429 -13.97 2.21 -19.77
CA TRP A 429 -14.08 3.42 -18.98
C TRP A 429 -12.79 4.25 -18.96
N HIS A 430 -11.62 3.61 -18.88
CA HIS A 430 -10.33 4.31 -19.02
C HIS A 430 -10.16 4.99 -20.37
N ARG A 431 -10.57 4.32 -21.45
CA ARG A 431 -10.52 4.87 -22.80
C ARG A 431 -11.42 6.07 -22.99
N GLU A 432 -12.64 6.03 -22.44
CA GLU A 432 -13.55 7.17 -22.47
C GLU A 432 -12.95 8.39 -21.74
N ARG A 433 -12.19 8.16 -20.67
CA ARG A 433 -11.44 9.20 -19.93
C ARG A 433 -10.11 9.61 -20.60
N LYS A 434 -9.74 9.01 -21.73
CA LYS A 434 -8.46 9.19 -22.43
C LYS A 434 -7.24 8.87 -21.56
N GLU A 435 -7.37 7.94 -20.63
CA GLU A 435 -6.31 7.42 -19.77
C GLU A 435 -5.52 6.30 -20.48
N ILE A 436 -4.98 6.58 -21.68
CA ILE A 436 -4.40 5.55 -22.57
C ILE A 436 -2.97 5.19 -22.13
N ASP A 437 -2.86 4.30 -21.13
CA ASP A 437 -1.61 3.66 -20.74
C ASP A 437 -1.45 2.23 -21.29
N THR A 438 -2.52 1.66 -21.85
CA THR A 438 -2.60 0.34 -22.47
C THR A 438 -2.53 0.43 -24.00
N PRO A 439 -2.01 -0.60 -24.70
CA PRO A 439 -2.01 -0.63 -26.17
C PRO A 439 -3.40 -0.45 -26.76
N LEU A 440 -3.52 0.16 -27.94
CA LEU A 440 -4.83 0.36 -28.60
C LEU A 440 -5.63 -0.94 -28.77
N GLU A 441 -4.94 -2.08 -28.88
CA GLU A 441 -5.53 -3.42 -29.00
C GLU A 441 -6.05 -4.03 -27.69
N ALA A 442 -5.77 -3.45 -26.52
CA ALA A 442 -6.07 -4.08 -25.23
C ALA A 442 -7.57 -4.36 -25.04
N GLU A 443 -8.43 -3.42 -25.42
CA GLU A 443 -9.89 -3.60 -25.41
C GLU A 443 -10.33 -4.80 -26.25
N GLN A 444 -9.79 -4.92 -27.47
CA GLN A 444 -10.12 -6.01 -28.39
C GLN A 444 -9.64 -7.37 -27.84
N ARG A 445 -8.45 -7.41 -27.25
CA ARG A 445 -7.92 -8.63 -26.60
C ARG A 445 -8.77 -9.06 -25.40
N LEU A 446 -9.22 -8.11 -24.58
CA LEU A 446 -10.13 -8.39 -23.46
C LEU A 446 -11.48 -8.92 -23.97
N ARG A 447 -12.01 -8.33 -25.04
CA ARG A 447 -13.23 -8.81 -25.69
C ARG A 447 -13.10 -10.24 -26.19
N GLU A 448 -12.03 -10.55 -26.91
CA GLU A 448 -11.73 -11.90 -27.38
C GLU A 448 -11.58 -12.88 -26.22
N HIS A 449 -10.92 -12.47 -25.13
CA HIS A 449 -10.77 -13.29 -23.93
C HIS A 449 -12.12 -13.61 -23.28
N VAL A 450 -13.02 -12.63 -23.17
CA VAL A 450 -14.38 -12.84 -22.66
C VAL A 450 -15.14 -13.84 -23.53
N ILE A 451 -15.07 -13.69 -24.86
CA ILE A 451 -15.73 -14.60 -25.81
C ILE A 451 -15.17 -16.02 -25.66
N GLN A 452 -13.86 -16.19 -25.53
CA GLN A 452 -13.23 -17.49 -25.29
C GLN A 452 -13.73 -18.13 -23.99
N LEU A 453 -13.76 -17.38 -22.88
CA LEU A 453 -14.24 -17.89 -21.59
C LEU A 453 -15.72 -18.29 -21.63
N ARG A 454 -16.55 -17.57 -22.40
CA ARG A 454 -17.97 -17.88 -22.57
C ARG A 454 -18.19 -19.27 -23.17
N HIS A 455 -17.40 -19.66 -24.17
CA HIS A 455 -17.52 -20.99 -24.79
C HIS A 455 -17.32 -22.12 -23.76
N TRP A 456 -16.42 -21.93 -22.79
CA TRP A 456 -16.16 -22.89 -21.72
C TRP A 456 -17.20 -22.91 -20.59
N VAL A 457 -18.05 -21.88 -20.49
CA VAL A 457 -19.16 -21.84 -19.52
C VAL A 457 -20.44 -22.41 -20.13
N ALA A 458 -20.59 -22.32 -21.45
CA ALA A 458 -21.74 -22.85 -22.19
C ALA A 458 -21.63 -24.35 -22.51
N ALA A 459 -20.39 -24.88 -22.60
CA ALA A 459 -20.07 -26.30 -22.72
C ALA A 459 -20.05 -26.97 -21.34
#